data_AF-A0A4C1Y5J2-F1
#
_entry.id   AF-A0A4C1Y5J2-F1
#
_cell.length_a   1.000
_cell.length_b   1.000
_cell.length_c   1.000
_cell.angle_alpha   90.00
_cell.angle_beta   90.00
_cell.angle_gamma   90.00
#
_symmetry.space_group_name_H-M   'P 1'
#
loop_
_entity.id
_entity.type
_entity.pdbx_description
1 polymer ?
#
loop_
_entity_poly.entity_id
_entity_poly.type
_entity_poly.pdbx_seq_one_letter_code
_entity_poly.pdbx_strand_id
1 'polypeptide(L)'
;MCIKTAMTYASHVFVYIAPKALDRLQVIQNKFCIDATDAHWCIRNSILHRDLELPTIAKFMKDASKRFFNIVETHPNVLLRILSVGYRIHSPIHLTLSQRQTASVPGRTNGPDPCRCPVISYADVIPYGIAHRACHALSATLCAIRPLSTIDLVMTATRAAGLVIFRKLNDFVEFLLLQTSYGIHHWTPPKGHVDPGESDWVTALRETKEEAGLSENDLEVYKNITKTLHYNVNDKPKVVVYWLAKLKAPNSAINLSDEHQDFKWLGLKEAQQLSGFEDMKQLLAEFHESAIKT
;
A
#
# COMPACT_ATOMS: atom_id res chain seq x y z
N MET A 1 -34.46 9.52 0.59
CA MET A 1 -33.12 9.74 1.20
C MET A 1 -32.76 11.22 1.02
N CYS A 2 -32.54 11.99 2.09
CA CYS A 2 -32.31 13.43 1.99
C CYS A 2 -30.93 13.72 1.35
N ILE A 3 -30.94 14.31 0.15
CA ILE A 3 -29.75 14.68 -0.64
C ILE A 3 -28.78 15.56 0.15
N LYS A 4 -29.29 16.40 1.06
CA LYS A 4 -28.49 17.31 1.89
C LYS A 4 -27.50 16.55 2.80
N THR A 5 -27.92 15.46 3.45
CA THR A 5 -27.04 14.70 4.34
C THR A 5 -25.96 13.96 3.56
N ALA A 6 -26.31 13.39 2.39
CA ALA A 6 -25.37 12.70 1.51
C ALA A 6 -24.32 13.67 0.90
N MET A 7 -24.75 14.84 0.43
CA MET A 7 -23.83 15.80 -0.19
C MET A 7 -22.92 16.50 0.82
N THR A 8 -23.42 16.87 2.01
CA THR A 8 -22.62 17.69 2.93
C THR A 8 -21.61 16.85 3.71
N TYR A 9 -22.01 15.65 4.16
CA TYR A 9 -21.15 14.76 4.94
C TYR A 9 -20.38 13.74 4.11
N ALA A 10 -21.02 13.12 3.11
CA ALA A 10 -20.40 12.01 2.42
C ALA A 10 -19.38 12.49 1.36
N SER A 11 -19.65 13.57 0.62
CA SER A 11 -18.73 14.06 -0.43
C SER A 11 -17.35 14.49 0.10
N HIS A 12 -17.30 15.19 1.25
CA HIS A 12 -16.03 15.59 1.87
C HIS A 12 -15.25 14.38 2.41
N VAL A 13 -15.95 13.39 2.97
CA VAL A 13 -15.34 12.16 3.48
C VAL A 13 -14.81 11.29 2.32
N PHE A 14 -15.50 11.22 1.19
CA PHE A 14 -15.06 10.37 0.06
C PHE A 14 -13.91 10.96 -0.77
N VAL A 15 -13.70 12.28 -0.75
CA VAL A 15 -12.68 12.95 -1.58
C VAL A 15 -11.38 13.25 -0.82
N TYR A 16 -11.42 13.39 0.51
CA TYR A 16 -10.30 13.94 1.29
C TYR A 16 -9.78 13.07 2.45
N ILE A 17 -10.20 11.80 2.59
CA ILE A 17 -9.55 10.95 3.60
C ILE A 17 -8.08 10.75 3.20
N ALA A 18 -7.18 11.22 4.07
CA ALA A 18 -5.75 10.98 3.93
C ALA A 18 -5.48 9.46 3.87
N PRO A 19 -4.59 8.97 2.99
CA PRO A 19 -4.30 7.53 2.85
C PRO A 19 -4.04 6.83 4.20
N LYS A 20 -3.30 7.48 5.08
CA LYS A 20 -3.01 7.00 6.44
C LYS A 20 -4.25 6.72 7.30
N ALA A 21 -5.34 7.44 7.09
CA ALA A 21 -6.61 7.20 7.78
C ALA A 21 -7.38 6.03 7.17
N LEU A 22 -7.30 5.81 5.85
CA LEU A 22 -7.83 4.58 5.22
C LEU A 22 -7.08 3.35 5.73
N ASP A 23 -5.75 3.42 5.86
CA ASP A 23 -4.95 2.32 6.39
C ASP A 23 -5.37 1.99 7.81
N ARG A 24 -5.56 3.00 8.68
CA ARG A 24 -6.05 2.79 10.05
C ARG A 24 -7.42 2.13 10.10
N LEU A 25 -8.35 2.56 9.25
CA LEU A 25 -9.66 1.93 9.13
C LEU A 25 -9.54 0.49 8.63
N GLN A 26 -8.63 0.22 7.70
CA GLN A 26 -8.36 -1.13 7.23
C GLN A 26 -7.82 -2.02 8.34
N VAL A 27 -6.90 -1.53 9.18
CA VAL A 27 -6.42 -2.28 10.36
C VAL A 27 -7.56 -2.62 11.31
N ILE A 28 -8.46 -1.69 11.57
CA ILE A 28 -9.63 -1.93 12.43
C ILE A 28 -10.56 -2.98 11.80
N GLN A 29 -10.81 -2.89 10.49
CA GLN A 29 -11.62 -3.87 9.77
C GLN A 29 -10.97 -5.27 9.84
N ASN A 30 -9.68 -5.38 9.58
CA ASN A 30 -8.95 -6.65 9.61
C ASN A 30 -9.03 -7.29 10.99
N LYS A 31 -8.80 -6.50 12.05
CA LYS A 31 -8.92 -6.98 13.42
C LYS A 31 -10.33 -7.46 13.74
N PHE A 32 -11.35 -6.70 13.35
CA PHE A 32 -12.75 -7.12 13.53
C PHE A 32 -13.04 -8.44 12.81
N CYS A 33 -12.57 -8.62 11.56
CA CYS A 33 -12.78 -9.86 10.81
C CYS A 33 -12.13 -11.06 11.51
N ILE A 34 -10.90 -10.92 12.00
CA ILE A 34 -10.18 -11.96 12.74
C ILE A 34 -10.96 -12.33 14.01
N ASP A 35 -11.31 -11.33 14.82
CA ASP A 35 -12.00 -11.53 16.10
C ASP A 35 -13.40 -12.14 15.90
N ALA A 36 -14.14 -11.71 14.87
CA ALA A 36 -15.49 -12.18 14.59
C ALA A 36 -15.54 -13.62 14.06
N THR A 37 -14.45 -14.09 13.45
CA THR A 37 -14.35 -15.43 12.86
C THR A 37 -13.55 -16.42 13.71
N ASP A 38 -12.99 -15.96 14.84
CA ASP A 38 -12.01 -16.71 15.64
C ASP A 38 -10.87 -17.28 14.76
N ALA A 39 -10.43 -16.48 13.78
CA ALA A 39 -9.48 -16.96 12.79
C ALA A 39 -8.10 -17.17 13.38
N HIS A 40 -7.49 -18.30 13.03
CA HIS A 40 -6.10 -18.56 13.39
C HIS A 40 -5.17 -17.54 12.71
N TRP A 41 -4.11 -17.10 13.42
CA TRP A 41 -3.20 -16.03 13.00
C TRP A 41 -2.55 -16.23 11.61
N CYS A 42 -2.52 -17.45 11.10
CA CYS A 42 -1.93 -17.78 9.81
C CYS A 42 -2.90 -17.59 8.62
N ILE A 43 -4.16 -17.22 8.86
CA ILE A 43 -5.12 -16.96 7.79
C ILE A 43 -4.89 -15.53 7.26
N ARG A 44 -4.64 -15.39 5.95
CA ARG A 44 -4.46 -14.08 5.30
C ARG A 44 -5.73 -13.25 5.38
N ASN A 45 -5.56 -11.93 5.58
CA ASN A 45 -6.69 -11.00 5.57
C ASN A 45 -7.46 -11.08 4.24
N SER A 46 -6.78 -11.30 3.12
CA SER A 46 -7.40 -11.47 1.81
C SER A 46 -8.35 -12.67 1.71
N ILE A 47 -8.09 -13.75 2.47
CA ILE A 47 -8.98 -14.92 2.56
C ILE A 47 -10.20 -14.55 3.38
N LEU A 48 -10.01 -13.94 4.56
CA LEU A 48 -11.11 -13.48 5.41
C LEU A 48 -12.05 -12.52 4.65
N HIS A 49 -11.50 -11.57 3.91
CA HIS A 49 -12.27 -10.64 3.08
C HIS A 49 -13.07 -11.33 1.98
N ARG A 50 -12.52 -12.39 1.39
CA ARG A 50 -13.21 -13.18 0.35
C ARG A 50 -14.36 -13.97 0.94
N ASP A 51 -14.09 -14.70 2.03
CA ASP A 51 -15.05 -15.63 2.64
C ASP A 51 -16.20 -14.89 3.32
N LEU A 52 -15.94 -13.71 3.90
CA LEU A 52 -16.96 -12.83 4.46
C LEU A 52 -17.65 -11.94 3.41
N GLU A 53 -17.23 -12.03 2.15
CA GLU A 53 -17.68 -11.14 1.05
C GLU A 53 -17.53 -9.64 1.38
N LEU A 54 -16.53 -9.29 2.19
CA LEU A 54 -16.28 -7.92 2.64
C LEU A 54 -15.22 -7.24 1.77
N PRO A 55 -15.53 -6.14 1.05
CA PRO A 55 -14.51 -5.36 0.38
C PRO A 55 -13.57 -4.69 1.39
N THR A 56 -12.33 -4.45 0.97
CA THR A 56 -11.40 -3.58 1.70
C THR A 56 -11.99 -2.17 1.83
N ILE A 57 -11.65 -1.43 2.88
CA ILE A 57 -12.09 -0.05 3.09
C ILE A 57 -11.78 0.81 1.87
N ALA A 58 -10.59 0.68 1.30
CA ALA A 58 -10.21 1.43 0.10
C ALA A 58 -11.13 1.12 -1.10
N LYS A 59 -11.45 -0.16 -1.32
CA LYS A 59 -12.36 -0.57 -2.39
C LYS A 59 -13.79 -0.09 -2.12
N PHE A 60 -14.28 -0.28 -0.90
CA PHE A 60 -15.59 0.20 -0.48
C PHE A 60 -15.73 1.71 -0.70
N MET A 61 -14.74 2.51 -0.26
CA MET A 61 -14.73 3.95 -0.43
C MET A 61 -14.74 4.35 -1.92
N LYS A 62 -13.93 3.67 -2.74
CA LYS A 62 -13.87 3.90 -4.19
C LYS A 62 -15.21 3.59 -4.87
N ASP A 63 -15.84 2.47 -4.52
CA ASP A 63 -17.09 2.03 -5.14
C ASP A 63 -18.28 2.87 -4.65
N ALA A 64 -18.31 3.25 -3.37
CA ALA A 64 -19.29 4.18 -2.82
C ALA A 64 -19.21 5.56 -3.50
N SER A 65 -17.99 6.08 -3.69
CA SER A 65 -17.75 7.33 -4.42
C SER A 65 -18.23 7.26 -5.87
N LYS A 66 -17.86 6.21 -6.61
CA LYS A 66 -18.34 5.99 -7.99
C LYS A 66 -19.87 5.94 -8.08
N ARG A 67 -20.52 5.18 -7.20
CA ARG A 67 -21.99 5.07 -7.16
C ARG A 67 -22.63 6.44 -6.93
N PHE A 68 -22.08 7.22 -5.99
CA PHE A 68 -22.56 8.56 -5.71
C PHE A 68 -22.46 9.47 -6.95
N PHE A 69 -21.31 9.53 -7.62
CA PHE A 69 -21.14 10.38 -8.80
C PHE A 69 -22.01 9.93 -9.98
N ASN A 70 -22.17 8.63 -10.20
CA ASN A 70 -23.09 8.11 -11.23
C ASN A 70 -24.55 8.54 -11.00
N ILE A 71 -25.00 8.55 -9.74
CA ILE A 71 -26.35 9.02 -9.37
C ILE A 71 -26.47 10.52 -9.62
N VAL A 72 -25.45 11.31 -9.27
CA VAL A 72 -25.44 12.76 -9.47
C VAL A 72 -25.46 13.13 -10.96
N GLU A 73 -24.72 12.42 -11.81
CA GLU A 73 -24.68 12.65 -13.27
C GLU A 73 -26.02 12.41 -13.97
N THR A 74 -26.79 11.44 -13.46
CA THR A 74 -28.10 11.03 -14.00
C THR A 74 -29.27 11.74 -13.31
N HIS A 75 -29.00 12.61 -12.32
CA HIS A 75 -30.05 13.24 -11.52
C HIS A 75 -30.88 14.23 -12.36
N PRO A 76 -32.22 14.25 -12.27
CA PRO A 76 -33.06 15.21 -12.99
C PRO A 76 -32.82 16.68 -12.64
N ASN A 77 -32.05 16.98 -11.59
CA ASN A 77 -31.77 18.33 -11.16
C ASN A 77 -30.44 18.78 -11.78
N VAL A 78 -30.52 19.76 -12.70
CA VAL A 78 -29.38 20.28 -13.46
C VAL A 78 -28.28 20.84 -12.55
N LEU A 79 -28.63 21.44 -11.40
CA LEU A 79 -27.64 21.97 -10.46
C LEU A 79 -26.77 20.86 -9.85
N LEU A 80 -27.35 19.68 -9.58
CA LEU A 80 -26.61 18.53 -9.10
C LEU A 80 -25.68 17.97 -10.19
N ARG A 81 -26.15 17.93 -11.43
CA ARG A 81 -25.32 17.50 -12.58
C ARG A 81 -24.15 18.45 -12.86
N ILE A 82 -24.31 19.75 -12.66
CA ILE A 82 -23.21 20.72 -12.83
C ILE A 82 -22.13 20.50 -11.76
N LEU A 83 -22.52 20.11 -10.54
CA LEU A 83 -21.58 19.78 -9.47
C LEU A 83 -20.74 18.53 -9.79
N SER A 84 -21.22 17.55 -10.56
CA SER A 84 -20.35 16.40 -10.93
C SER A 84 -19.26 16.78 -11.95
N VAL A 85 -19.50 17.76 -12.83
CA VAL A 85 -18.55 18.20 -13.86
C VAL A 85 -17.36 18.95 -13.26
N GLY A 86 -17.58 19.72 -12.18
CA GLY A 86 -16.51 20.41 -11.42
C GLY A 86 -15.67 19.48 -10.54
N TYR A 87 -16.17 18.28 -10.24
CA TYR A 87 -15.55 17.27 -9.37
C TYR A 87 -15.12 16.02 -10.15
N ARG A 88 -14.70 16.17 -11.41
CA ARG A 88 -13.96 15.08 -12.07
C ARG A 88 -12.72 14.78 -11.23
N ILE A 89 -12.76 13.68 -10.50
CA ILE A 89 -11.59 13.10 -9.85
C ILE A 89 -10.62 12.77 -10.97
N HIS A 90 -9.64 13.64 -11.19
CA HIS A 90 -8.51 13.31 -12.04
C HIS A 90 -7.77 12.16 -11.36
N SER A 91 -7.85 10.98 -11.99
CA SER A 91 -6.86 9.93 -11.80
C SER A 91 -5.45 10.52 -12.04
N PRO A 92 -4.40 10.15 -11.29
CA PRO A 92 -3.14 10.89 -11.26
C PRO A 92 -2.22 10.64 -12.47
N ILE A 93 -2.76 10.37 -13.66
CA ILE A 93 -1.94 10.00 -14.81
C ILE A 93 -2.48 10.68 -16.07
N HIS A 94 -1.59 11.46 -16.70
CA HIS A 94 -1.71 12.20 -17.96
C HIS A 94 -2.44 13.55 -17.95
N LEU A 95 -1.63 14.61 -17.84
CA LEU A 95 -1.93 15.95 -18.34
C LEU A 95 -1.54 16.02 -19.83
N THR A 96 -2.52 16.25 -20.70
CA THR A 96 -2.30 16.94 -21.98
C THR A 96 -3.27 18.11 -22.05
N LEU A 97 -2.73 19.32 -21.85
CA LEU A 97 -3.43 20.57 -22.06
C LEU A 97 -3.69 20.74 -23.56
N SER A 98 -4.91 20.52 -24.02
CA SER A 98 -5.34 21.01 -25.33
C SER A 98 -5.78 22.46 -25.19
N GLN A 99 -4.86 23.38 -25.49
CA GLN A 99 -5.19 24.77 -25.80
C GLN A 99 -6.02 24.80 -27.09
N ARG A 100 -7.27 25.30 -27.03
CA ARG A 100 -7.95 25.78 -28.24
C ARG A 100 -8.25 27.27 -28.11
N GLN A 101 -7.37 28.01 -28.80
CA GLN A 101 -7.56 29.22 -29.60
C GLN A 101 -8.67 30.21 -29.20
N THR A 102 -8.24 31.43 -28.88
CA THR A 102 -9.04 32.63 -29.21
C THR A 102 -8.22 33.56 -30.09
N ALA A 103 -8.85 33.98 -31.18
CA ALA A 103 -8.33 34.77 -32.28
C ALA A 103 -7.79 36.15 -31.86
N SER A 104 -6.89 36.66 -32.70
CA SER A 104 -6.24 37.96 -32.66
C SER A 104 -7.19 39.12 -32.94
N VAL A 105 -6.85 40.33 -32.46
CA VAL A 105 -6.91 41.67 -33.14
C VAL A 105 -6.54 42.79 -32.13
N PRO A 106 -5.97 43.95 -32.57
CA PRO A 106 -4.79 44.55 -31.93
C PRO A 106 -4.99 45.92 -31.26
N GLY A 107 -4.02 46.26 -30.39
CA GLY A 107 -3.55 47.65 -30.21
C GLY A 107 -3.80 48.30 -28.84
N ARG A 108 -2.75 48.40 -28.01
CA ARG A 108 -2.20 49.66 -27.44
C ARG A 108 -1.08 49.35 -26.44
N THR A 109 -0.04 50.17 -26.50
CA THR A 109 1.25 50.01 -25.83
C THR A 109 1.34 50.81 -24.52
N ASN A 110 2.22 50.31 -23.63
CA ASN A 110 3.04 50.98 -22.60
C ASN A 110 2.64 50.85 -21.11
N GLY A 111 3.53 50.17 -20.35
CA GLY A 111 3.72 50.30 -18.89
C GLY A 111 3.82 48.95 -18.14
N PRO A 112 4.90 48.64 -17.37
CA PRO A 112 5.01 47.39 -16.63
C PRO A 112 4.51 47.55 -15.19
N ASP A 113 3.40 46.90 -14.85
CA ASP A 113 3.00 46.66 -13.45
C ASP A 113 2.81 45.16 -13.22
N PRO A 114 3.40 44.58 -12.16
CA PRO A 114 3.26 43.16 -11.84
C PRO A 114 1.95 42.92 -11.08
N CYS A 115 1.32 41.78 -11.36
CA CYS A 115 0.13 41.22 -10.70
C CYS A 115 -1.24 41.78 -11.15
N ARG A 116 -1.76 41.22 -12.26
CA ARG A 116 -3.22 41.13 -12.52
C ARG A 116 -3.64 39.67 -12.55
N CYS A 117 -4.43 39.25 -11.57
CA CYS A 117 -5.27 38.06 -11.67
C CYS A 117 -6.47 38.39 -12.58
N PRO A 118 -6.88 37.53 -13.52
CA PRO A 118 -8.11 37.76 -14.28
C PRO A 118 -9.31 37.55 -13.35
N VAL A 119 -10.05 38.62 -13.06
CA VAL A 119 -11.40 38.53 -12.52
C VAL A 119 -12.29 38.01 -13.65
N ILE A 120 -12.63 36.73 -13.62
CA ILE A 120 -13.69 36.19 -14.49
C ILE A 120 -15.02 36.54 -13.81
N SER A 121 -15.71 37.53 -14.37
CA SER A 121 -17.10 37.83 -14.07
C SER A 121 -17.99 36.68 -14.53
N TYR A 122 -18.42 35.83 -13.59
CA TYR A 122 -19.63 35.01 -13.77
C TYR A 122 -20.83 35.82 -13.30
N ALA A 123 -21.17 36.85 -14.06
CA ALA A 123 -22.51 37.41 -14.06
C ALA A 123 -23.18 36.81 -15.29
N ASP A 124 -23.92 35.73 -15.09
CA ASP A 124 -25.24 35.47 -15.69
C ASP A 124 -25.65 34.03 -15.34
N VAL A 125 -26.93 33.86 -15.02
CA VAL A 125 -27.63 32.64 -14.59
C VAL A 125 -27.61 32.35 -13.07
N ILE A 126 -28.18 33.24 -12.24
CA ILE A 126 -29.17 32.92 -11.16
C ILE A 126 -30.00 34.20 -10.84
N PRO A 127 -31.35 34.17 -10.83
CA PRO A 127 -32.17 35.30 -10.39
C PRO A 127 -32.05 35.53 -8.87
N TYR A 128 -32.02 36.82 -8.50
CA TYR A 128 -31.80 37.41 -7.19
C TYR A 128 -32.54 36.76 -6.01
N GLY A 129 -31.79 36.51 -4.92
CA GLY A 129 -32.35 36.47 -3.56
C GLY A 129 -31.75 35.37 -2.68
N ILE A 130 -31.02 35.76 -1.62
CA ILE A 130 -30.49 34.92 -0.53
C ILE A 130 -29.18 34.14 -0.86
N ALA A 131 -28.07 34.83 -1.09
CA ALA A 131 -26.73 34.20 -0.98
C ALA A 131 -25.56 35.16 -0.72
N HIS A 132 -25.74 36.26 0.02
CA HIS A 132 -24.64 37.22 0.25
C HIS A 132 -23.94 37.13 1.62
N ARG A 133 -24.12 36.03 2.37
CA ARG A 133 -23.36 35.79 3.64
C ARG A 133 -22.55 34.49 3.70
N ALA A 134 -22.64 33.61 2.71
CA ALA A 134 -21.87 32.35 2.71
C ALA A 134 -20.59 32.40 1.84
N CYS A 135 -20.48 33.34 0.89
CA CYS A 135 -19.38 33.34 -0.08
C CYS A 135 -18.07 33.92 0.47
N HIS A 136 -18.13 34.84 1.44
CA HIS A 136 -16.91 35.45 2.00
C HIS A 136 -16.16 34.57 3.02
N ALA A 137 -16.79 33.54 3.60
CA ALA A 137 -16.11 32.61 4.51
C ALA A 137 -15.29 31.52 3.78
N LEU A 138 -15.62 31.24 2.52
CA LEU A 138 -14.94 30.21 1.72
C LEU A 138 -13.70 30.75 0.99
N SER A 139 -13.65 32.04 0.65
CA SER A 139 -12.53 32.61 -0.10
C SER A 139 -11.28 32.87 0.75
N ALA A 140 -11.41 33.23 2.03
CA ALA A 140 -10.26 33.49 2.90
C ALA A 140 -9.48 32.21 3.27
N THR A 141 -10.17 31.07 3.37
CA THR A 141 -9.54 29.78 3.70
C THR A 141 -8.85 29.14 2.49
N LEU A 142 -9.24 29.53 1.27
CA LEU A 142 -8.64 29.06 0.01
C LEU A 142 -7.32 29.77 -0.34
N CYS A 143 -7.04 30.95 0.23
CA CYS A 143 -5.85 31.75 -0.12
C CYS A 143 -4.59 31.40 0.70
N ALA A 144 -4.73 30.68 1.82
CA ALA A 144 -3.59 30.25 2.65
C ALA A 144 -3.02 28.88 2.28
N ILE A 145 -3.54 28.21 1.25
CA ILE A 145 -3.04 26.92 0.80
C ILE A 145 -1.97 27.18 -0.25
N ARG A 146 -0.70 27.13 0.18
CA ARG A 146 0.43 26.96 -0.74
C ARG A 146 0.07 25.87 -1.75
N PRO A 147 0.28 26.06 -3.05
CA PRO A 147 0.17 24.96 -3.98
C PRO A 147 1.21 23.93 -3.52
N LEU A 148 0.76 22.77 -3.03
CA LEU A 148 1.60 21.58 -3.00
C LEU A 148 1.76 21.13 -4.46
N SER A 149 2.49 21.92 -5.24
CA SER A 149 3.16 21.47 -6.45
C SER A 149 4.38 20.68 -6.01
N THR A 150 4.09 19.48 -5.52
CA THR A 150 4.88 18.27 -5.38
C THR A 150 4.00 17.45 -4.46
N ILE A 151 3.11 16.65 -5.05
CA ILE A 151 2.72 15.42 -4.36
C ILE A 151 4.06 14.73 -4.18
N ASP A 152 4.64 14.84 -2.98
CA ASP A 152 5.53 13.81 -2.49
C ASP A 152 4.63 12.57 -2.55
N LEU A 153 4.70 11.87 -3.67
CA LEU A 153 4.29 10.49 -3.77
C LEU A 153 5.23 9.86 -2.75
N VAL A 154 4.80 9.83 -1.48
CA VAL A 154 5.49 9.11 -0.43
C VAL A 154 5.51 7.70 -1.00
N MET A 155 6.62 7.34 -1.64
CA MET A 155 6.85 6.01 -2.14
C MET A 155 7.05 5.19 -0.88
N THR A 156 5.92 4.77 -0.32
CA THR A 156 5.90 3.96 0.88
C THR A 156 6.65 2.70 0.55
N ALA A 157 7.77 2.50 1.25
CA ALA A 157 8.58 1.32 1.03
C ALA A 157 7.72 0.08 1.22
N THR A 158 7.78 -0.85 0.27
CA THR A 158 7.07 -2.12 0.38
C THR A 158 7.70 -2.92 1.51
N ARG A 159 6.91 -3.29 2.51
CA ARG A 159 7.39 -3.99 3.70
C ARG A 159 7.11 -5.49 3.58
N ALA A 160 8.10 -6.30 3.93
CA ALA A 160 8.04 -7.74 3.94
C ALA A 160 8.76 -8.28 5.18
N ALA A 161 8.47 -9.52 5.53
CA ALA A 161 9.13 -10.20 6.63
C ALA A 161 9.26 -11.70 6.37
N GLY A 162 10.26 -12.34 6.98
CA GLY A 162 10.54 -13.75 6.78
C GLY A 162 11.44 -14.35 7.84
N LEU A 163 11.72 -15.65 7.71
CA LEU A 163 12.63 -16.37 8.59
C LEU A 163 13.79 -16.93 7.78
N VAL A 164 14.99 -16.74 8.31
CA VAL A 164 16.17 -17.48 7.84
C VAL A 164 16.25 -18.75 8.67
N ILE A 165 15.80 -19.83 8.04
CA ILE A 165 15.69 -21.13 8.70
C ILE A 165 16.99 -21.89 8.50
N PHE A 166 17.55 -22.41 9.58
CA PHE A 166 18.69 -23.29 9.54
C PHE A 166 18.41 -24.62 10.24
N ARG A 167 19.16 -25.65 9.85
CA ARG A 167 19.23 -26.92 10.57
C ARG A 167 20.67 -27.23 10.93
N LYS A 168 20.85 -28.01 12.00
CA LYS A 168 22.15 -28.57 12.40
C LYS A 168 22.19 -30.07 12.10
N LEU A 169 23.17 -30.49 11.31
CA LEU A 169 23.47 -31.89 11.04
C LEU A 169 24.93 -32.15 11.40
N ASN A 170 25.20 -32.92 12.46
CA ASN A 170 26.56 -33.25 12.90
C ASN A 170 27.48 -32.00 12.97
N ASP A 171 27.01 -30.94 13.63
CA ASP A 171 27.66 -29.62 13.76
C ASP A 171 27.77 -28.76 12.49
N PHE A 172 27.30 -29.25 11.34
CA PHE A 172 27.18 -28.45 10.13
C PHE A 172 25.86 -27.66 10.13
N VAL A 173 25.96 -26.36 9.82
CA VAL A 173 24.81 -25.47 9.65
C VAL A 173 24.44 -25.40 8.17
N GLU A 174 23.19 -25.71 7.87
CA GLU A 174 22.61 -25.54 6.53
C GLU A 174 21.41 -24.59 6.60
N PHE A 175 21.27 -23.72 5.60
CA PHE A 175 20.16 -22.80 5.46
C PHE A 175 19.15 -23.29 4.41
N LEU A 176 17.86 -23.08 4.69
CA LEU A 176 16.79 -23.31 3.73
C LEU A 176 16.64 -22.10 2.80
N LEU A 177 16.82 -22.33 1.50
CA LEU A 177 16.44 -21.39 0.45
C LEU A 177 15.35 -21.99 -0.43
N LEU A 178 14.38 -21.17 -0.81
CA LEU A 178 13.28 -21.50 -1.70
C LEU A 178 13.48 -20.78 -3.05
N GLN A 179 13.16 -21.46 -4.14
CA GLN A 179 13.21 -20.88 -5.48
C GLN A 179 11.85 -20.39 -5.92
N THR A 180 11.72 -19.11 -6.26
CA THR A 180 10.45 -18.57 -6.76
C THR A 180 10.04 -19.24 -8.08
N SER A 181 8.75 -19.57 -8.23
CA SER A 181 8.19 -20.16 -9.46
C SER A 181 8.01 -19.15 -10.60
N TYR A 182 8.15 -17.86 -10.30
CA TYR A 182 7.99 -16.75 -11.23
C TYR A 182 9.24 -15.88 -11.33
N GLY A 183 9.25 -14.97 -12.31
CA GLY A 183 10.34 -14.03 -12.54
C GLY A 183 11.63 -14.72 -12.94
N ILE A 184 12.77 -14.26 -12.40
CA ILE A 184 14.08 -14.85 -12.68
C ILE A 184 14.47 -15.96 -11.69
N HIS A 185 13.48 -16.58 -11.04
CA HIS A 185 13.65 -17.74 -10.17
C HIS A 185 14.70 -17.55 -9.07
N HIS A 186 14.55 -16.45 -8.32
CA HIS A 186 15.44 -16.10 -7.21
C HIS A 186 15.38 -17.12 -6.09
N TRP A 187 16.51 -17.27 -5.40
CA TRP A 187 16.63 -18.11 -4.21
C TRP A 187 16.71 -17.26 -2.96
N THR A 188 15.71 -17.36 -2.10
CA THR A 188 15.66 -16.62 -0.83
C THR A 188 15.11 -17.48 0.29
N PRO A 189 15.40 -17.17 1.57
CA PRO A 189 14.63 -17.73 2.67
C PRO A 189 13.14 -17.37 2.54
N PRO A 190 12.22 -18.12 3.17
CA PRO A 190 10.79 -17.83 3.09
C PRO A 190 10.47 -16.44 3.61
N LYS A 191 9.70 -15.67 2.84
CA LYS A 191 9.37 -14.26 3.09
C LYS A 191 8.30 -13.72 2.12
N GLY A 192 7.34 -13.01 2.68
CA GLY A 192 6.31 -12.32 1.92
C GLY A 192 5.92 -10.96 2.49
N HIS A 193 4.86 -10.39 1.93
CA HIS A 193 4.46 -9.00 2.18
C HIS A 193 3.75 -8.88 3.53
N VAL A 194 4.00 -7.78 4.24
CA VAL A 194 3.27 -7.47 5.47
C VAL A 194 1.88 -6.97 5.09
N ASP A 195 0.85 -7.69 5.50
CA ASP A 195 -0.53 -7.28 5.28
C ASP A 195 -0.87 -6.03 6.13
N PRO A 196 -1.79 -5.16 5.69
CA PRO A 196 -2.21 -4.00 6.49
C PRO A 196 -2.65 -4.40 7.91
N GLY A 197 -1.97 -3.88 8.93
CA GLY A 197 -2.28 -4.16 10.33
C GLY A 197 -1.67 -5.44 10.88
N GLU A 198 -0.99 -6.23 10.05
CA GLU A 198 -0.17 -7.35 10.49
C GLU A 198 1.19 -6.84 11.03
N SER A 199 1.73 -7.50 12.04
CA SER A 199 3.09 -7.22 12.50
C SER A 199 4.10 -8.03 11.69
N ASP A 200 5.31 -7.48 11.49
CA ASP A 200 6.39 -8.18 10.77
C ASP A 200 6.65 -9.60 11.30
N TRP A 201 6.53 -9.78 12.62
CA TRP A 201 6.68 -11.08 13.27
C TRP A 201 5.62 -12.10 12.83
N VAL A 202 4.35 -11.70 12.83
CA VAL A 202 3.24 -12.56 12.40
C VAL A 202 3.37 -12.87 10.92
N THR A 203 3.72 -11.87 10.10
CA THR A 203 4.02 -12.05 8.68
C THR A 203 5.13 -13.10 8.47
N ALA A 204 6.26 -12.99 9.17
CA ALA A 204 7.39 -13.91 9.00
C ALA A 204 7.00 -15.38 9.30
N LEU A 205 6.25 -15.62 10.38
CA LEU A 205 5.74 -16.95 10.72
C LEU A 205 4.71 -17.45 9.70
N ARG A 206 3.84 -16.56 9.20
CA ARG A 206 2.75 -16.91 8.29
C ARG A 206 3.32 -17.31 6.94
N GLU A 207 4.20 -16.47 6.40
CA GLU A 207 4.87 -16.71 5.13
C GLU A 207 5.74 -17.97 5.19
N THR A 208 6.41 -18.23 6.32
CA THR A 208 7.13 -19.50 6.51
C THR A 208 6.22 -20.72 6.46
N LYS A 209 5.04 -20.64 7.07
CA LYS A 209 4.05 -21.72 7.02
C LYS A 209 3.46 -21.87 5.62
N GLU A 210 3.16 -20.77 4.93
CA GLU A 210 2.60 -20.78 3.58
C GLU A 210 3.61 -21.30 2.56
N GLU A 211 4.85 -20.80 2.57
CA GLU A 211 5.85 -21.06 1.53
C GLU A 211 6.66 -22.34 1.76
N ALA A 212 6.83 -22.79 3.01
CA ALA A 212 7.65 -23.96 3.36
C ALA A 212 6.91 -25.03 4.16
N GLY A 213 5.66 -24.79 4.58
CA GLY A 213 4.89 -25.73 5.40
C GLY A 213 5.34 -25.84 6.86
N LEU A 214 6.26 -24.98 7.31
CA LEU A 214 6.83 -25.03 8.66
C LEU A 214 6.07 -24.11 9.60
N SER A 215 5.59 -24.65 10.71
CA SER A 215 4.88 -23.90 11.75
C SER A 215 5.81 -23.43 12.87
N GLU A 216 5.32 -22.54 13.74
CA GLU A 216 6.07 -22.13 14.95
C GLU A 216 6.44 -23.32 15.85
N ASN A 217 5.65 -24.40 15.83
CA ASN A 217 5.95 -25.60 16.60
C ASN A 217 7.17 -26.36 16.08
N ASP A 218 7.48 -26.24 14.78
CA ASP A 218 8.62 -26.90 14.14
C ASP A 218 9.93 -26.12 14.33
N LEU A 219 9.83 -24.87 14.80
CA LEU A 219 10.91 -23.90 14.83
C LEU A 219 11.25 -23.46 16.26
N GLU A 220 12.54 -23.26 16.50
CA GLU A 220 13.07 -22.49 17.62
C GLU A 220 13.55 -21.15 17.06
N VAL A 221 12.76 -20.09 17.25
CA VAL A 221 13.02 -18.78 16.64
C VAL A 221 13.72 -17.85 17.62
N TYR A 222 14.86 -17.29 17.21
CA TYR A 222 15.67 -16.40 18.03
C TYR A 222 15.22 -14.95 17.82
N LYS A 223 14.25 -14.49 18.62
CA LYS A 223 13.64 -13.15 18.49
C LYS A 223 14.63 -11.98 18.61
N ASN A 224 15.74 -12.18 19.32
CA ASN A 224 16.83 -11.21 19.48
C ASN A 224 17.83 -11.20 18.31
N ILE A 225 17.77 -12.17 17.40
CA ILE A 225 18.66 -12.29 16.25
C ILE A 225 17.86 -11.91 15.01
N THR A 226 17.92 -10.63 14.68
CA THR A 226 17.12 -10.01 13.62
C THR A 226 17.97 -9.11 12.74
N LYS A 227 17.64 -9.03 11.45
CA LYS A 227 18.28 -8.12 10.49
C LYS A 227 17.23 -7.54 9.54
N THR A 228 17.36 -6.25 9.25
CA THR A 228 16.52 -5.56 8.27
C THR A 228 17.33 -5.23 7.03
N LEU A 229 16.89 -5.73 5.87
CA LEU A 229 17.47 -5.40 4.57
C LEU A 229 16.69 -4.26 3.92
N HIS A 230 17.41 -3.35 3.28
CA HIS A 230 16.87 -2.20 2.55
C HIS A 230 17.43 -2.21 1.13
N TYR A 231 16.59 -2.46 0.14
CA TYR A 231 17.01 -2.48 -1.26
C TYR A 231 15.87 -2.00 -2.17
N ASN A 232 16.20 -1.66 -3.42
CA ASN A 232 15.21 -1.22 -4.40
C ASN A 232 14.82 -2.37 -5.32
N VAL A 233 13.53 -2.48 -5.63
CA VAL A 233 12.98 -3.38 -6.66
C VAL A 233 12.26 -2.51 -7.69
N ASN A 234 12.77 -2.47 -8.93
CA ASN A 234 12.22 -1.60 -10.00
C ASN A 234 12.05 -0.14 -9.54
N ASP A 235 13.11 0.42 -8.96
CA ASP A 235 13.18 1.78 -8.38
C ASP A 235 12.21 2.07 -7.23
N LYS A 236 11.57 1.03 -6.68
CA LYS A 236 10.72 1.14 -5.49
C LYS A 236 11.46 0.63 -4.27
N PRO A 237 11.51 1.40 -3.18
CA PRO A 237 12.15 0.95 -1.95
C PRO A 237 11.39 -0.26 -1.38
N LYS A 238 12.15 -1.28 -0.97
CA LYS A 238 11.66 -2.48 -0.31
C LYS A 238 12.45 -2.70 0.99
N VAL A 239 11.72 -3.06 2.04
CA VAL A 239 12.27 -3.36 3.36
C VAL A 239 11.87 -4.77 3.74
N VAL A 240 12.84 -5.61 4.09
CA VAL A 240 12.57 -6.99 4.53
C VAL A 240 13.20 -7.22 5.89
N VAL A 241 12.41 -7.64 6.87
CA VAL A 241 12.90 -8.02 8.20
C VAL A 241 13.03 -9.55 8.27
N TYR A 242 14.17 -10.03 8.73
CA TYR A 242 14.42 -11.45 8.94
C TYR A 242 14.77 -11.75 10.39
N TRP A 243 14.28 -12.88 10.89
CA TRP A 243 14.75 -13.51 12.12
C TRP A 243 15.43 -14.83 11.85
N LEU A 244 16.40 -15.20 12.68
CA LEU A 244 17.02 -16.52 12.64
C LEU A 244 16.09 -17.54 13.31
N ALA A 245 15.91 -18.70 12.68
CA ALA A 245 15.12 -19.80 13.23
C ALA A 245 15.82 -21.15 13.03
N LYS A 246 15.92 -21.96 14.08
CA LYS A 246 16.42 -23.34 14.02
C LYS A 246 15.27 -24.31 13.81
N LEU A 247 15.39 -25.18 12.82
CA LEU A 247 14.48 -26.30 12.64
C LEU A 247 14.74 -27.35 13.73
N LYS A 248 13.72 -27.65 14.54
CA LYS A 248 13.84 -28.58 15.67
C LYS A 248 14.12 -30.02 15.23
N ALA A 249 13.44 -30.45 14.16
CA ALA A 249 13.62 -31.77 13.56
C ALA A 249 14.27 -31.62 12.17
N PRO A 250 15.60 -31.86 12.02
CA PRO A 250 16.36 -31.55 10.80
C PRO A 250 15.89 -32.23 9.52
N ASN A 251 15.13 -33.33 9.65
CA ASN A 251 14.60 -34.12 8.55
C ASN A 251 13.11 -33.86 8.28
N SER A 252 12.55 -32.78 8.84
CA SER A 252 11.16 -32.39 8.56
C SER A 252 10.96 -32.13 7.07
N ALA A 253 9.84 -32.61 6.52
CA ALA A 253 9.48 -32.37 5.14
C ALA A 253 9.18 -30.87 4.91
N ILE A 254 9.63 -30.36 3.77
CA ILE A 254 9.29 -29.02 3.29
C ILE A 254 8.15 -29.17 2.29
N ASN A 255 7.07 -28.43 2.51
CA ASN A 255 5.91 -28.41 1.62
C ASN A 255 5.82 -27.03 0.97
N LEU A 256 6.15 -26.96 -0.31
CA LEU A 256 6.14 -25.69 -1.06
C LEU A 256 4.72 -25.29 -1.46
N SER A 257 4.46 -23.98 -1.45
CA SER A 257 3.31 -23.39 -2.13
C SER A 257 3.57 -23.20 -3.63
N ASP A 258 2.53 -22.86 -4.38
CA ASP A 258 2.63 -22.54 -5.83
C ASP A 258 3.57 -21.36 -6.15
N GLU A 259 3.92 -20.56 -5.15
CA GLU A 259 4.88 -19.44 -5.30
C GLU A 259 6.33 -19.92 -5.42
N HIS A 260 6.61 -21.18 -5.07
CA HIS A 260 7.93 -21.78 -5.08
C HIS A 260 7.95 -23.12 -5.82
N GLN A 261 9.01 -23.37 -6.59
CA GLN A 261 9.12 -24.58 -7.42
C GLN A 261 10.19 -25.56 -6.94
N ASP A 262 11.12 -25.11 -6.11
CA ASP A 262 12.22 -25.93 -5.59
C ASP A 262 12.71 -25.38 -4.24
N PHE A 263 13.41 -26.21 -3.46
CA PHE A 263 14.06 -25.82 -2.21
C PHE A 263 15.40 -26.52 -2.05
N LYS A 264 16.33 -25.86 -1.34
CA LYS A 264 17.63 -26.43 -1.01
C LYS A 264 18.04 -26.12 0.42
N TRP A 265 18.65 -27.12 1.04
CA TRP A 265 19.45 -26.96 2.25
C TRP A 265 20.91 -26.79 1.82
N LEU A 266 21.54 -25.69 2.22
CA LEU A 266 22.86 -25.31 1.72
C LEU A 266 23.75 -24.83 2.84
N GLY A 267 25.03 -25.18 2.78
CA GLY A 267 26.04 -24.56 3.64
C GLY A 267 26.20 -23.07 3.32
N LEU A 268 26.85 -22.31 4.20
CA LEU A 268 26.97 -20.85 4.07
C LEU A 268 27.46 -20.40 2.69
N LYS A 269 28.57 -20.96 2.19
CA LYS A 269 29.18 -20.54 0.92
C LYS A 269 28.24 -20.77 -0.27
N GLU A 270 27.58 -21.91 -0.30
CA GLU A 270 26.66 -22.28 -1.38
C GLU A 270 25.39 -21.42 -1.33
N ALA A 271 24.85 -21.18 -0.13
CA ALA A 271 23.70 -20.30 0.07
C ALA A 271 24.00 -18.84 -0.37
N GLN A 272 25.20 -18.35 -0.07
CA GLN A 272 25.66 -17.03 -0.50
C GLN A 272 25.81 -16.93 -2.04
N GLN A 273 26.36 -17.96 -2.67
CA GLN A 273 26.49 -18.02 -4.12
C GLN A 273 25.12 -18.09 -4.80
N LEU A 274 24.22 -18.92 -4.28
CA LEU A 274 22.92 -19.17 -4.90
C LEU A 274 21.95 -17.98 -4.74
N SER A 275 21.96 -17.31 -3.57
CA SER A 275 21.13 -16.12 -3.37
C SER A 275 21.60 -14.93 -4.22
N GLY A 276 22.91 -14.78 -4.46
CA GLY A 276 23.49 -13.84 -5.42
C GLY A 276 23.49 -12.36 -5.00
N PHE A 277 22.71 -11.97 -3.99
CA PHE A 277 22.61 -10.58 -3.51
C PHE A 277 23.56 -10.28 -2.37
N GLU A 278 24.32 -9.18 -2.45
CA GLU A 278 25.35 -8.86 -1.44
C GLU A 278 24.79 -8.68 -0.03
N ASP A 279 23.66 -7.97 0.11
CA ASP A 279 22.98 -7.79 1.40
C ASP A 279 22.53 -9.13 2.01
N MET A 280 22.06 -10.07 1.18
CA MET A 280 21.67 -11.41 1.62
C MET A 280 22.91 -12.22 2.02
N LYS A 281 24.01 -12.10 1.30
CA LYS A 281 25.25 -12.80 1.66
C LYS A 281 25.78 -12.36 3.03
N GLN A 282 25.74 -11.05 3.29
CA GLN A 282 26.15 -10.50 4.58
C GLN A 282 25.22 -10.95 5.71
N LEU A 283 23.90 -10.92 5.48
CA LEU A 283 22.92 -11.45 6.42
C LEU A 283 23.19 -12.92 6.75
N LEU A 284 23.39 -13.78 5.74
CA LEU A 284 23.66 -15.20 5.94
C LEU A 284 24.95 -15.44 6.73
N ALA A 285 25.99 -14.62 6.52
CA ALA A 285 27.24 -14.71 7.29
C ALA A 285 27.02 -14.39 8.77
N GLU A 286 26.36 -13.27 9.08
CA GLU A 286 26.05 -12.85 10.46
C GLU A 286 25.17 -13.90 11.17
N PHE A 287 24.19 -14.44 10.45
CA PHE A 287 23.28 -15.44 10.98
C PHE A 287 23.96 -16.80 11.16
N HIS A 288 24.93 -17.15 10.33
CA HIS A 288 25.73 -18.36 10.48
C HIS A 288 26.60 -18.31 11.73
N GLU A 289 27.26 -17.18 12.01
CA GLU A 289 28.03 -17.01 13.26
C GLU A 289 27.16 -17.19 14.51
N SER A 290 25.91 -16.70 14.42
CA SER A 290 24.92 -16.84 15.49
C SER A 290 24.40 -18.27 15.61
N ALA A 291 24.14 -18.93 14.48
CA ALA A 291 23.68 -20.32 14.41
C ALA A 291 24.72 -21.31 14.96
N ILE A 292 26.02 -21.04 14.78
CA ILE A 292 27.08 -21.87 15.39
C ILE A 292 26.99 -21.83 16.91
N LYS A 293 26.77 -20.64 17.49
CA LYS A 293 26.80 -20.38 18.94
C LYS A 293 25.55 -20.86 19.69
N THR A 294 24.46 -21.14 18.99
CA THR A 294 23.14 -21.51 19.55
C THR A 294 22.85 -23.00 19.46
#